data_AF-A0A2U1SUA8-F1
#
_entry.id   AF-A0A2U1SUA8-F1
#
_cell.length_a   1.000
_cell.length_b   1.000
_cell.length_c   1.000
_cell.angle_alpha   90.00
_cell.angle_beta   90.00
_cell.angle_gamma   90.00
#
_symmetry.space_group_name_H-M   'P 1'
#
loop_
_entity.id
_entity.type
_entity.pdbx_description
1 polymer ?
#
loop_
_entity_poly.entity_id
_entity_poly.type
_entity_poly.pdbx_seq_one_letter_code
_entity_poly.pdbx_strand_id
1 'polypeptide(L)'
;MADSEDSTTPPAVSWRAILRGTGALPPAKKTGGAPSDPALQLWRNWQVNHTQVVALTRQWQRIEKQLIHSVGIPEVTIRLSGAEEPKIAQSIDEIEELVANEPTIEREALIAAFDERQKRWDEAAAALGFDAVDTELRAALGKERDFVSSVPKTKAASLPGVAAKLAILIQLGEPSPTDAEFPWPELRSALADIARLASPEAAVSPM
;
A
#
# COMPACT_ATOMS: atom_id res chain seq x y z
N MET A 1 -20.00 -26.83 -13.22
CA MET A 1 -19.64 -25.56 -13.88
C MET A 1 -19.45 -24.54 -12.79
N ALA A 2 -18.20 -24.34 -12.41
CA ALA A 2 -17.77 -23.40 -11.39
C ALA A 2 -16.64 -22.59 -12.04
N ASP A 3 -16.91 -21.31 -12.29
CA ASP A 3 -15.89 -20.32 -12.59
C ASP A 3 -15.18 -20.00 -11.27
N SER A 4 -13.88 -20.28 -11.23
CA SER A 4 -13.01 -19.98 -10.09
C SER A 4 -12.47 -18.57 -10.25
N GLU A 5 -13.01 -17.62 -9.47
CA GLU A 5 -12.48 -16.28 -9.31
C GLU A 5 -11.19 -16.34 -8.48
N ASP A 6 -10.05 -16.55 -9.14
CA ASP A 6 -8.74 -16.35 -8.51
C ASP A 6 -8.25 -14.92 -8.81
N SER A 7 -8.94 -13.96 -8.18
CA SER A 7 -8.52 -12.57 -8.16
C SER A 7 -7.54 -12.40 -7.00
N THR A 8 -6.25 -12.64 -7.27
CA THR A 8 -5.15 -12.36 -6.34
C THR A 8 -5.07 -10.87 -6.07
N THR A 9 -5.92 -10.43 -5.16
CA THR A 9 -5.89 -9.10 -4.57
C THR A 9 -4.82 -9.15 -3.49
N PRO A 10 -3.71 -8.41 -3.59
CA PRO A 10 -2.71 -8.40 -2.52
C PRO A 10 -3.39 -7.90 -1.24
N PRO A 11 -3.00 -8.41 -0.06
CA PRO A 11 -3.73 -8.18 1.16
C PRO A 11 -3.71 -6.69 1.48
N ALA A 12 -4.87 -6.05 1.30
CA ALA A 12 -5.18 -4.78 1.89
C ALA A 12 -4.96 -4.94 3.39
N VAL A 13 -3.81 -4.47 3.85
CA VAL A 13 -3.40 -4.45 5.25
C VAL A 13 -4.52 -3.74 6.01
N SER A 14 -5.32 -4.54 6.71
CA SER A 14 -6.53 -4.11 7.40
C SER A 14 -6.19 -3.04 8.43
N TRP A 15 -6.32 -1.76 8.05
CA TRP A 15 -6.19 -0.59 8.91
C TRP A 15 -7.09 -0.66 10.16
N ARG A 16 -8.13 -1.51 10.13
CA ARG A 16 -9.03 -1.79 11.26
C ARG A 16 -8.35 -2.47 12.45
N ALA A 17 -7.18 -3.08 12.29
CA ALA A 17 -6.44 -3.70 13.40
C ALA A 17 -5.65 -2.69 14.26
N ILE A 18 -5.27 -1.54 13.70
CA ILE A 18 -4.33 -0.59 14.34
C ILE A 18 -5.02 0.34 15.36
N LEU A 19 -6.34 0.47 15.34
CA LEU A 19 -7.08 1.44 16.17
C LEU A 19 -7.40 0.97 17.61
N ARG A 20 -6.84 -0.14 18.09
CA ARG A 20 -6.98 -0.58 19.50
C ARG A 20 -5.70 -0.30 20.28
N GLY A 21 -5.49 0.95 20.68
CA GLY A 21 -4.34 1.37 21.48
C GLY A 21 -4.73 2.40 22.54
N THR A 22 -5.08 1.91 23.73
CA THR A 22 -5.26 2.67 24.96
C THR A 22 -3.94 3.30 25.44
N GLY A 23 -3.96 4.61 25.76
CA GLY A 23 -2.85 5.28 26.45
C GLY A 23 -3.18 6.72 26.84
N ALA A 24 -3.04 7.04 28.13
CA ALA A 24 -3.36 8.33 28.72
C ALA A 24 -2.29 9.43 28.45
N LEU A 25 -2.74 10.69 28.44
CA LEU A 25 -1.98 11.92 28.13
C LEU A 25 -1.04 12.41 29.25
N PRO A 26 0.05 13.13 28.89
CA PRO A 26 0.60 14.22 29.70
C PRO A 26 0.24 15.61 29.12
N PRO A 27 0.26 16.68 29.95
CA PRO A 27 -0.22 17.99 29.55
C PRO A 27 0.84 18.80 28.80
N ALA A 28 0.42 19.49 27.73
CA ALA A 28 1.27 20.40 26.96
C ALA A 28 1.12 21.85 27.45
N LYS A 29 2.24 22.51 27.74
CA LYS A 29 2.33 23.94 28.12
C LYS A 29 2.79 24.80 26.93
N LYS A 30 2.12 25.95 26.75
CA LYS A 30 2.28 27.07 25.79
C LYS A 30 3.69 27.73 25.88
N THR A 31 4.28 28.54 24.96
CA THR A 31 3.95 29.30 23.72
C THR A 31 5.23 30.05 23.26
N GLY A 32 5.35 30.49 21.99
CA GLY A 32 6.24 31.63 21.62
C GLY A 32 6.64 31.73 20.13
N GLY A 33 6.21 32.79 19.43
CA GLY A 33 6.35 33.00 17.97
C GLY A 33 5.13 32.47 17.21
N ALA A 34 4.56 33.21 16.24
CA ALA A 34 3.34 32.81 15.52
C ALA A 34 3.47 31.35 15.08
N PRO A 35 2.83 30.41 15.80
CA PRO A 35 3.25 29.02 15.71
C PRO A 35 2.69 28.49 14.40
N SER A 36 3.57 28.12 13.47
CA SER A 36 3.17 27.31 12.34
C SER A 36 2.40 26.12 12.90
N ASP A 37 1.13 25.97 12.51
CA ASP A 37 0.27 24.92 13.04
C ASP A 37 0.97 23.55 12.93
N PRO A 38 1.20 22.84 14.03
CA PRO A 38 1.87 21.54 14.02
C PRO A 38 1.18 20.52 13.12
N ALA A 39 -0.15 20.60 12.98
CA ALA A 39 -0.91 19.73 12.09
C ALA A 39 -0.68 20.05 10.61
N LEU A 40 -0.50 21.33 10.26
CA LEU A 40 -0.13 21.73 8.89
C LEU A 40 1.29 21.25 8.54
N GLN A 41 2.23 21.32 9.50
CA GLN A 41 3.58 20.79 9.29
C GLN A 41 3.57 19.27 9.11
N LEU A 42 2.79 18.56 9.93
CA LEU A 42 2.59 17.12 9.77
C LEU A 42 2.06 16.76 8.37
N TRP A 43 1.05 17.50 7.89
CA TRP A 43 0.48 17.28 6.56
C TRP A 43 1.46 17.54 5.43
N ARG A 44 2.25 18.63 5.47
CA ARG A 44 3.28 18.89 4.43
C ARG A 44 4.32 17.78 4.38
N ASN A 45 4.81 17.34 5.54
CA ASN A 45 5.78 16.26 5.63
C ASN A 45 5.19 14.94 5.12
N TRP A 46 3.94 14.67 5.47
CA TRP A 46 3.20 13.50 4.98
C TRP A 46 3.01 13.56 3.46
N GLN A 47 2.64 14.70 2.87
CA GLN A 47 2.46 14.84 1.42
C GLN A 47 3.73 14.55 0.62
N VAL A 48 4.88 15.00 1.11
CA VAL A 48 6.18 14.70 0.48
C VAL A 48 6.43 13.19 0.48
N ASN A 49 6.20 12.54 1.62
CA ASN A 49 6.35 11.09 1.73
C ASN A 49 5.32 10.33 0.87
N HIS A 50 4.07 10.76 0.86
CA HIS A 50 3.01 10.15 0.06
C HIS A 50 3.29 10.24 -1.44
N THR A 51 3.80 11.39 -1.90
CA THR A 51 4.26 11.55 -3.29
C THR A 51 5.38 10.56 -3.63
N GLN A 52 6.31 10.32 -2.69
CA GLN A 52 7.36 9.32 -2.85
C GLN A 52 6.78 7.89 -2.91
N VAL A 53 5.82 7.55 -2.04
CA VAL A 53 5.13 6.24 -2.08
C VAL A 53 4.44 6.01 -3.42
N VAL A 54 3.70 7.00 -3.94
CA VAL A 54 3.04 6.92 -5.24
C VAL A 54 4.06 6.73 -6.38
N ALA A 55 5.17 7.47 -6.36
CA ALA A 55 6.21 7.36 -7.37
C ALA A 55 6.90 5.97 -7.35
N LEU A 56 7.26 5.47 -6.17
CA LEU A 56 7.88 4.17 -5.97
C LEU A 56 6.94 3.03 -6.35
N THR A 57 5.65 3.12 -6.00
CA THR A 57 4.64 2.13 -6.40
C THR A 57 4.52 2.04 -7.92
N ARG A 58 4.49 3.18 -8.62
CA ARG A 58 4.49 3.21 -10.10
C ARG A 58 5.79 2.66 -10.69
N GLN A 59 6.92 2.86 -10.02
CA GLN A 59 8.19 2.28 -10.46
C GLN A 59 8.20 0.77 -10.28
N TRP A 60 7.73 0.27 -9.14
CA TRP A 60 7.58 -1.14 -8.84
C TRP A 60 6.69 -1.85 -9.88
N GLN A 61 5.51 -1.29 -10.18
CA GLN A 61 4.59 -1.81 -11.20
C GLN A 61 5.21 -1.84 -12.61
N ARG A 62 6.05 -0.85 -12.95
CA ARG A 62 6.77 -0.83 -14.23
C ARG A 62 7.80 -1.95 -14.31
N ILE A 63 8.56 -2.18 -13.23
CA ILE A 63 9.54 -3.26 -13.15
C ILE A 63 8.83 -4.61 -13.23
N GLU A 64 7.78 -4.83 -12.45
CA GLU A 64 6.98 -6.05 -12.48
C GLU A 64 6.45 -6.34 -13.89
N LYS A 65 5.85 -5.33 -14.54
CA LYS A 65 5.41 -5.47 -15.93
C LYS A 65 6.58 -5.86 -16.84
N GLN A 66 7.74 -5.23 -16.70
CA GLN A 66 8.92 -5.56 -17.51
C GLN A 66 9.40 -7.00 -17.28
N LEU A 67 9.43 -7.48 -16.03
CA LEU A 67 9.80 -8.85 -15.69
C LEU A 67 8.87 -9.87 -16.34
N ILE A 68 7.55 -9.67 -16.21
CA ILE A 68 6.55 -10.55 -16.82
C ILE A 68 6.74 -10.61 -18.34
N HIS A 69 7.04 -9.48 -18.99
CA HIS A 69 7.22 -9.46 -20.45
C HIS A 69 8.57 -10.02 -20.92
N SER A 70 9.63 -9.94 -20.10
CA SER A 70 10.98 -10.30 -20.52
C SER A 70 11.36 -11.75 -20.17
N VAL A 71 11.06 -12.17 -18.95
CA VAL A 71 11.46 -13.49 -18.41
C VAL A 71 10.27 -14.39 -18.09
N GLY A 72 9.05 -13.83 -18.03
CA GLY A 72 7.84 -14.57 -17.68
C GLY A 72 7.79 -14.92 -16.19
N ILE A 73 6.62 -15.32 -15.70
CA ILE A 73 6.44 -15.67 -14.27
C ILE A 73 7.23 -16.96 -13.97
N PRO A 74 7.95 -17.05 -12.83
CA PRO A 74 8.58 -18.30 -12.40
C PRO A 74 7.51 -19.32 -12.04
N GLU A 75 7.28 -20.26 -12.95
CA GLU A 75 6.29 -21.32 -12.75
C GLU A 75 6.74 -22.60 -13.45
N VAL A 76 6.22 -23.75 -13.04
CA VAL A 76 6.42 -25.03 -13.74
C VAL A 76 5.09 -25.72 -14.01
N THR A 77 5.00 -26.36 -15.17
CA THR A 77 3.80 -27.09 -15.60
C THR A 77 3.95 -28.58 -15.28
N ILE A 78 3.03 -29.11 -14.49
CA ILE A 78 3.03 -30.49 -13.99
C ILE A 78 1.85 -31.25 -14.60
N ARG A 79 2.10 -32.41 -15.21
CA ARG A 79 1.04 -33.31 -15.69
C ARG A 79 0.79 -34.42 -14.68
N LEU A 80 -0.33 -34.34 -13.97
CA LEU A 80 -0.76 -35.32 -12.98
C LEU A 80 -1.51 -36.48 -13.66
N SER A 81 -1.47 -37.66 -13.04
CA SER A 81 -2.16 -38.84 -13.56
C SER A 81 -3.67 -38.69 -13.39
N GLY A 82 -4.41 -38.75 -14.49
CA GLY A 82 -5.88 -38.64 -14.47
C GLY A 82 -6.42 -37.20 -14.43
N ALA A 83 -5.57 -36.18 -14.44
CA ALA A 83 -5.98 -34.81 -14.69
C ALA A 83 -6.11 -34.56 -16.20
N GLU A 84 -7.24 -33.99 -16.64
CA GLU A 84 -7.42 -33.58 -18.04
C GLU A 84 -6.52 -32.40 -18.42
N GLU A 85 -6.28 -31.48 -17.48
CA GLU A 85 -5.47 -30.29 -17.69
C GLU A 85 -4.19 -30.31 -16.84
N PRO A 86 -3.07 -29.81 -17.39
CA PRO A 86 -1.85 -29.66 -16.62
C PRO A 86 -2.02 -28.64 -15.50
N LYS A 87 -1.39 -28.90 -14.34
CA LYS A 87 -1.33 -27.96 -13.22
C LYS A 87 -0.12 -27.06 -13.34
N ILE A 88 -0.24 -25.85 -12.82
CA ILE A 88 0.87 -24.88 -12.72
C ILE A 88 1.25 -24.79 -11.25
N ALA A 89 2.54 -24.84 -10.97
CA ALA A 89 3.10 -24.60 -9.64
C ALA A 89 4.02 -23.38 -9.68
N GLN A 90 3.85 -22.47 -8.74
CA GLN A 90 4.58 -21.20 -8.61
C GLN A 90 5.46 -21.16 -7.36
N SER A 91 5.57 -22.28 -6.64
CA SER A 91 6.47 -22.45 -5.51
C SER A 91 6.94 -23.89 -5.36
N ILE A 92 8.05 -24.09 -4.64
CA ILE A 92 8.53 -25.43 -4.29
C ILE A 92 7.49 -26.18 -3.45
N ASP A 93 6.85 -25.51 -2.49
CA ASP A 93 5.81 -26.11 -1.64
C ASP A 93 4.61 -26.62 -2.48
N GLU A 94 4.18 -25.86 -3.48
CA GLU A 94 3.14 -26.29 -4.43
C GLU A 94 3.60 -27.46 -5.30
N ILE A 95 4.85 -27.47 -5.76
CA ILE A 95 5.41 -28.62 -6.50
C ILE A 95 5.35 -29.87 -5.61
N GLU A 96 5.80 -29.77 -4.36
CA GLU A 96 5.79 -30.85 -3.39
C GLU A 96 4.38 -31.38 -3.12
N GLU A 97 3.42 -30.49 -2.90
CA GLU A 97 2.03 -30.84 -2.66
C GLU A 97 1.42 -31.57 -3.87
N LEU A 98 1.62 -31.05 -5.08
CA LEU A 98 1.04 -31.60 -6.30
C LEU A 98 1.61 -32.98 -6.65
N VAL A 99 2.89 -33.24 -6.36
CA VAL A 99 3.55 -34.51 -6.70
C VAL A 99 3.54 -35.53 -5.57
N ALA A 100 3.03 -35.19 -4.38
CA ALA A 100 3.06 -36.04 -3.19
C ALA A 100 2.48 -37.45 -3.42
N ASN A 101 1.45 -37.56 -4.28
CA ASN A 101 0.78 -38.82 -4.62
C ASN A 101 1.10 -39.32 -6.03
N GLU A 102 2.11 -38.74 -6.69
CA GLU A 102 2.49 -39.04 -8.08
C GLU A 102 3.92 -39.61 -8.14
N PRO A 103 4.12 -40.89 -7.76
CA PRO A 103 5.45 -41.49 -7.64
C PRO A 103 6.20 -41.62 -8.98
N THR A 104 5.51 -41.39 -10.10
CA THR A 104 6.08 -41.43 -11.45
C THR A 104 6.65 -40.09 -11.90
N ILE A 105 6.33 -38.99 -11.19
CA ILE A 105 6.80 -37.65 -11.52
C ILE A 105 8.16 -37.41 -10.85
N GLU A 106 9.14 -36.99 -11.64
CA GLU A 106 10.47 -36.62 -11.15
C GLU A 106 10.44 -35.27 -10.42
N ARG A 107 10.10 -35.31 -9.13
CA ARG A 107 10.05 -34.12 -8.24
C ARG A 107 11.32 -33.27 -8.31
N GLU A 108 12.50 -33.90 -8.25
CA GLU A 108 13.77 -33.17 -8.25
C GLU A 108 14.00 -32.41 -9.56
N ALA A 109 13.57 -32.97 -10.70
CA ALA A 109 13.66 -32.31 -11.99
C ALA A 109 12.73 -31.08 -12.08
N LEU A 110 11.52 -31.17 -11.50
CA LEU A 110 10.59 -30.04 -11.43
C LEU A 110 11.13 -28.90 -10.55
N ILE A 111 11.70 -29.23 -9.39
CA ILE A 111 12.31 -28.24 -8.50
C ILE A 111 13.49 -27.57 -9.18
N ALA A 112 14.38 -28.33 -9.82
CA ALA A 112 15.51 -27.77 -10.56
C ALA A 112 15.05 -26.85 -11.71
N ALA A 113 14.00 -27.23 -12.43
CA ALA A 113 13.42 -26.40 -13.50
C ALA A 113 12.78 -25.11 -12.95
N PHE A 114 12.14 -25.18 -11.78
CA PHE A 114 11.59 -24.01 -11.10
C PHE A 114 12.72 -23.08 -10.62
N ASP A 115 13.74 -23.62 -9.95
CA ASP A 115 14.90 -22.85 -9.47
C ASP A 115 15.63 -22.12 -10.60
N GLU A 116 15.77 -22.75 -11.77
CA GLU A 116 16.37 -22.09 -12.93
C GLU A 116 15.53 -20.90 -13.43
N ARG A 117 14.19 -21.05 -13.40
CA ARG A 117 13.27 -19.96 -13.76
C ARG A 117 13.29 -18.84 -12.72
N GLN A 118 13.27 -19.19 -11.44
CA GLN A 118 13.37 -18.25 -10.33
C GLN A 118 14.69 -17.46 -10.40
N LYS A 119 15.81 -18.15 -10.64
CA LYS A 119 17.12 -17.49 -10.81
C LYS A 119 17.12 -16.49 -11.95
N ARG A 120 16.56 -16.83 -13.12
CA ARG A 120 16.44 -15.90 -14.25
C ARG A 120 15.58 -14.68 -13.91
N TRP A 121 14.51 -14.88 -13.15
CA TRP A 121 13.68 -13.79 -12.66
C TRP A 121 14.43 -12.88 -11.68
N ASP A 122 15.12 -13.45 -10.69
CA ASP A 122 15.86 -12.71 -9.68
C ASP A 122 17.01 -11.92 -10.30
N GLU A 123 17.74 -12.50 -11.25
CA GLU A 123 18.80 -11.80 -11.99
C GLU A 123 18.25 -10.62 -12.80
N ALA A 124 17.09 -10.80 -13.45
CA ALA A 124 16.42 -9.73 -14.19
C ALA A 124 15.88 -8.64 -13.25
N ALA A 125 15.32 -9.03 -12.10
CA ALA A 125 14.80 -8.10 -11.09
C ALA A 125 15.93 -7.26 -10.49
N ALA A 126 17.05 -7.89 -10.16
CA ALA A 126 18.26 -7.20 -9.69
C ALA A 126 18.80 -6.23 -10.75
N ALA A 127 18.85 -6.63 -12.02
CA ALA A 127 19.27 -5.76 -13.12
C ALA A 127 18.35 -4.54 -13.34
N LEU A 128 17.06 -4.68 -13.02
CA LEU A 128 16.08 -3.58 -13.06
C LEU A 128 16.07 -2.72 -11.77
N GLY A 129 16.88 -3.06 -10.77
CA GLY A 129 16.96 -2.34 -9.50
C GLY A 129 15.75 -2.56 -8.60
N PHE A 130 15.07 -3.70 -8.72
CA PHE A 130 13.88 -4.04 -7.94
C PHE A 130 14.10 -3.91 -6.44
N ASP A 131 15.20 -4.49 -5.92
CA ASP A 131 15.50 -4.51 -4.47
C ASP A 131 15.65 -3.11 -3.87
N ALA A 132 16.21 -2.17 -4.63
CA ALA A 132 16.33 -0.78 -4.21
C ALA A 132 14.95 -0.12 -4.10
N VAL A 133 14.09 -0.32 -5.10
CA VAL A 133 12.72 0.21 -5.12
C VAL A 133 11.89 -0.39 -3.99
N ASP A 134 11.98 -1.71 -3.77
CA ASP A 134 11.30 -2.42 -2.69
C ASP A 134 11.76 -1.90 -1.31
N THR A 135 13.05 -1.73 -1.11
CA THR A 135 13.62 -1.19 0.13
C THR A 135 13.14 0.23 0.40
N GLU A 136 13.20 1.11 -0.59
CA GLU A 136 12.74 2.49 -0.48
C GLU A 136 11.23 2.57 -0.25
N LEU A 137 10.44 1.74 -0.94
CA LEU A 137 8.99 1.70 -0.78
C LEU A 137 8.60 1.24 0.62
N ARG A 138 9.23 0.18 1.13
CA ARG A 138 9.02 -0.30 2.51
C ARG A 138 9.35 0.77 3.55
N ALA A 139 10.45 1.50 3.35
CA ALA A 139 10.81 2.61 4.24
C ALA A 139 9.80 3.77 4.17
N ALA A 140 9.33 4.13 2.96
CA ALA A 140 8.34 5.18 2.77
C ALA A 140 6.96 4.82 3.36
N LEU A 141 6.51 3.58 3.18
CA LEU A 141 5.30 3.04 3.81
C LEU A 141 5.43 2.97 5.35
N GLY A 142 6.62 2.63 5.86
CA GLY A 142 6.94 2.70 7.28
C GLY A 142 6.72 4.11 7.85
N LYS A 143 7.20 5.14 7.13
CA LYS A 143 6.97 6.55 7.49
C LYS A 143 5.48 6.93 7.43
N GLU A 144 4.71 6.46 6.43
CA GLU A 144 3.26 6.71 6.39
C GLU A 144 2.57 6.20 7.66
N ARG A 145 2.90 4.99 8.12
CA ARG A 145 2.36 4.45 9.38
C ARG A 145 2.70 5.31 10.59
N ASP A 146 3.91 5.89 10.63
CA ASP A 146 4.32 6.80 11.70
C ASP A 146 3.55 8.12 11.64
N PHE A 147 3.30 8.67 10.44
CA PHE A 147 2.46 9.85 10.27
C PHE A 147 1.05 9.61 10.80
N VAL A 148 0.42 8.49 10.45
CA VAL A 148 -0.93 8.10 10.92
C VAL A 148 -0.98 8.02 12.44
N SER A 149 0.02 7.37 13.03
CA SER A 149 0.15 7.25 14.48
C SER A 149 0.37 8.60 15.17
N SER A 150 0.82 9.61 14.43
CA SER A 150 1.06 10.98 14.91
C SER A 150 -0.16 11.88 14.76
N VAL A 151 -1.04 11.65 13.78
CA VAL A 151 -2.27 12.45 13.54
C VAL A 151 -3.07 12.70 14.83
N PRO A 152 -3.48 11.69 15.63
CA PRO A 152 -4.28 11.94 16.84
C PRO A 152 -3.49 12.70 17.92
N LYS A 153 -2.16 12.54 17.97
CA LYS A 153 -1.27 13.15 18.98
C LYS A 153 -0.93 14.60 18.64
N THR A 154 -0.91 14.96 17.36
CA THR A 154 -0.63 16.32 16.90
C THR A 154 -1.85 17.20 17.11
N LYS A 155 -1.73 18.18 18.01
CA LYS A 155 -2.75 19.19 18.25
C LYS A 155 -2.77 20.19 17.10
N ALA A 156 -3.92 20.33 16.45
CA ALA A 156 -4.17 21.43 15.52
C ALA A 156 -4.30 22.74 16.32
N ALA A 157 -3.66 23.80 15.83
CA ALA A 157 -3.76 25.13 16.40
C ALA A 157 -4.76 26.03 15.64
N SER A 158 -5.32 25.53 14.53
CA SER A 158 -6.17 26.28 13.60
C SER A 158 -7.16 25.36 12.85
N LEU A 159 -8.20 25.95 12.25
CA LEU A 159 -9.12 25.24 11.35
C LEU A 159 -8.41 24.59 10.15
N PRO A 160 -7.46 25.26 9.45
CA PRO A 160 -6.61 24.61 8.46
C PRO A 160 -5.85 23.39 9.00
N GLY A 161 -5.40 23.42 10.26
CA GLY A 161 -4.75 22.27 10.90
C GLY A 161 -5.70 21.10 11.12
N VAL A 162 -6.96 21.35 11.47
CA VAL A 162 -7.99 20.31 11.57
C VAL A 162 -8.28 19.71 10.18
N ALA A 163 -8.42 20.55 9.17
CA ALA A 163 -8.58 20.12 7.78
C ALA A 163 -7.41 19.25 7.31
N ALA A 164 -6.17 19.66 7.61
CA ALA A 164 -4.97 18.90 7.30
C ALA A 164 -4.98 17.48 7.92
N LYS A 165 -5.39 17.35 9.19
CA LYS A 165 -5.51 16.02 9.83
C LYS A 165 -6.53 15.13 9.12
N LEU A 166 -7.69 15.69 8.75
CA LEU A 166 -8.71 14.96 8.01
C LEU A 166 -8.23 14.58 6.61
N ALA A 167 -7.53 15.47 5.92
CA ALA A 167 -6.96 15.21 4.60
C ALA A 167 -6.00 14.01 4.61
N ILE A 168 -5.12 13.89 5.62
CA ILE A 168 -4.23 12.72 5.78
C ILE A 168 -5.06 11.43 5.91
N LEU A 169 -6.09 11.44 6.75
CA LEU A 169 -6.90 10.24 7.01
C LEU A 169 -7.73 9.82 5.80
N ILE A 170 -8.29 10.79 5.07
CA ILE A 170 -9.05 10.53 3.84
C ILE A 170 -8.12 9.93 2.79
N GLN A 171 -6.99 10.58 2.48
CA GLN A 171 -6.10 10.12 1.40
C GLN A 171 -5.42 8.78 1.69
N LEU A 172 -5.27 8.41 2.96
CA LEU A 172 -4.77 7.09 3.33
C LEU A 172 -5.85 6.00 3.30
N GLY A 173 -7.09 6.37 3.64
CA GLY A 173 -8.20 5.44 3.72
C GLY A 173 -8.87 5.18 2.37
N GLU A 174 -8.92 6.20 1.51
CA GLU A 174 -9.65 6.13 0.24
C GLU A 174 -8.91 5.22 -0.76
N PRO A 175 -9.59 4.25 -1.37
CA PRO A 175 -9.00 3.42 -2.42
C PRO A 175 -8.55 4.23 -3.63
N SER A 176 -9.26 5.33 -3.93
CA SER A 176 -8.87 6.29 -4.95
C SER A 176 -9.40 7.71 -4.67
N PRO A 177 -8.77 8.76 -5.20
CA PRO A 177 -9.24 10.15 -5.02
C PRO A 177 -10.64 10.45 -5.58
N THR A 178 -11.15 9.56 -6.43
CA THR A 178 -12.46 9.65 -7.09
C THR A 178 -13.43 8.59 -6.61
N ASP A 179 -13.11 7.88 -5.54
CA ASP A 179 -13.96 6.81 -5.03
C ASP A 179 -15.33 7.37 -4.61
N ALA A 180 -16.39 6.79 -5.18
CA ALA A 180 -17.76 7.19 -4.97
C ALA A 180 -18.46 6.38 -3.88
N GLU A 181 -17.80 5.37 -3.32
CA GLU A 181 -18.34 4.55 -2.24
C GLU A 181 -18.39 5.32 -0.92
N PHE A 182 -19.47 5.14 -0.16
CA PHE A 182 -19.59 5.68 1.18
C PHE A 182 -18.43 5.19 2.08
N PRO A 183 -17.78 6.06 2.88
CA PRO A 183 -18.12 7.46 3.16
C PRO A 183 -17.26 8.49 2.42
N TRP A 184 -16.57 8.10 1.34
CA TRP A 184 -15.54 8.95 0.72
C TRP A 184 -16.08 10.26 0.15
N PRO A 185 -17.22 10.28 -0.57
CA PRO A 185 -17.83 11.54 -1.01
C PRO A 185 -18.21 12.47 0.15
N GLU A 186 -18.78 11.93 1.22
CA GLU A 186 -19.24 12.70 2.38
C GLU A 186 -18.06 13.29 3.16
N LEU A 187 -17.00 12.53 3.36
CA LEU A 187 -15.79 12.99 4.03
C LEU A 187 -15.07 14.08 3.22
N ARG A 188 -14.98 13.93 1.90
CA ARG A 188 -14.39 14.95 1.01
C ARG A 188 -15.24 16.23 0.98
N SER A 189 -16.56 16.09 0.97
CA SER A 189 -17.50 17.22 1.07
C SER A 189 -17.32 17.99 2.39
N ALA A 190 -17.30 17.28 3.53
CA ALA A 190 -17.08 17.89 4.84
C ALA A 190 -15.70 18.55 4.95
N LEU A 191 -14.66 17.94 4.38
CA LEU A 191 -13.31 18.54 4.32
C LEU A 191 -13.32 19.84 3.50
N ALA A 192 -14.00 19.86 2.35
CA ALA A 192 -14.13 21.06 1.52
C ALA A 192 -14.87 22.19 2.25
N ASP A 193 -15.91 21.87 3.01
CA ASP A 193 -16.62 22.84 3.87
C ASP A 193 -15.70 23.43 4.94
N ILE A 194 -14.92 22.60 5.64
CA ILE A 194 -13.95 23.05 6.64
C ILE A 194 -12.89 23.96 5.99
N ALA A 195 -12.38 23.59 4.81
CA ALA A 195 -11.39 24.40 4.08
C ALA A 195 -11.95 25.76 3.65
N ARG A 196 -13.21 25.81 3.21
CA ARG A 196 -13.91 27.06 2.89
C ARG A 196 -14.07 27.96 4.12
N LEU A 197 -14.51 27.40 5.25
CA LEU A 197 -14.69 28.14 6.50
C LEU A 197 -13.37 28.59 7.14
N ALA A 198 -12.28 27.87 6.86
CA ALA A 198 -10.94 28.21 7.29
C ALA A 198 -10.31 29.35 6.48
N SER A 199 -10.90 29.71 5.33
CA SER A 199 -10.41 30.78 4.47
C SER A 199 -10.88 32.15 4.98
N PRO A 200 -10.00 33.17 5.01
CA PRO A 200 -10.31 34.49 5.59
C PRO A 200 -11.47 35.24 4.88
N GLU A 201 -11.89 34.80 3.69
CA GLU A 201 -12.99 35.37 2.92
C GLU A 201 -14.37 35.13 3.59
N ALA A 202 -14.51 34.12 4.44
CA ALA A 202 -15.73 33.91 5.24
C ALA A 202 -15.94 34.96 6.35
N ALA A 203 -14.90 35.72 6.71
CA ALA A 203 -14.98 36.81 7.68
C ALA A 203 -15.39 38.15 7.05
N VAL A 204 -15.47 38.24 5.72
CA VAL A 204 -15.82 39.45 4.98
C VAL A 204 -17.10 39.22 4.18
N SER A 205 -18.21 38.97 4.89
CA SER A 205 -19.53 39.34 4.39
C SER A 205 -20.18 40.27 5.40
N PRO A 206 -20.23 41.58 5.10
CA PRO A 206 -21.10 42.51 5.80
C PRO A 206 -22.49 42.46 5.15
N MET A 207 -23.52 42.18 5.93
CA MET A 207 -24.81 42.89 5.92
C MET A 207 -25.59 42.55 7.18
#